data_AF-A0A2V9LJM8-F1
#
_entry.id   AF-A0A2V9LJM8-F1
#
_cell.length_a   1.000
_cell.length_b   1.000
_cell.length_c   1.000
_cell.angle_alpha   90.00
_cell.angle_beta   90.00
_cell.angle_gamma   90.00
#
_symmetry.space_group_name_H-M   'P 1'
#
loop_
_entity.id
_entity.type
_entity.pdbx_description
1 polymer ?
#
loop_
_entity_poly.entity_id
_entity_poly.type
_entity_poly.pdbx_seq_one_letter_code
_entity_poly.pdbx_strand_id
1 'polypeptide(L)'
;MTFAAFRQSPWYHCGILGLERSQLTVRSPYLDNDFVQTVYRAPKSDDLSGDVRLRLIRDGNPALGQIRTDRGIGGNSGRLATGVTRFFLDFLGKAEYAYDYGMPQWVARVDHLFSPLRLERIFLGRHKLLHFRVWYRDSLSNYVRQILLDPLTLSRPYIERKGLEAVVRGHFKGDKNHTTEIHKLLSLELLHRLFLDPR
;
A
#
# COMPACT_ATOMS: atom_id res chain seq x y z
N MET A 1 6.84 18.76 -0.72
CA MET A 1 5.82 19.06 0.31
C MET A 1 4.44 19.33 -0.29
N THR A 2 4.30 20.24 -1.26
CA THR A 2 3.00 20.59 -1.88
C THR A 2 2.20 19.41 -2.41
N PHE A 3 2.85 18.47 -3.10
CA PHE A 3 2.18 17.26 -3.57
C PHE A 3 1.59 16.45 -2.40
N ALA A 4 2.34 16.25 -1.33
CA ALA A 4 1.90 15.47 -0.17
C ALA A 4 0.73 16.14 0.56
N ALA A 5 0.82 17.46 0.79
CA ALA A 5 -0.19 18.23 1.54
C ALA A 5 -1.51 18.40 0.77
N PHE A 6 -1.45 18.72 -0.53
CA PHE A 6 -2.64 19.14 -1.29
C PHE A 6 -3.16 18.11 -2.30
N ARG A 7 -2.40 17.05 -2.60
CA ARG A 7 -2.86 15.96 -3.48
C ARG A 7 -2.89 14.64 -2.74
N GLN A 8 -1.74 14.19 -2.25
CA GLN A 8 -1.62 12.83 -1.72
C GLN A 8 -2.53 12.59 -0.50
N SER A 9 -2.41 13.45 0.52
CA SER A 9 -3.18 13.32 1.76
C SER A 9 -4.69 13.42 1.55
N PRO A 10 -5.22 14.49 0.93
CA PRO A 10 -6.67 14.62 0.75
C PRO A 10 -7.26 13.58 -0.21
N TRP A 11 -6.55 13.19 -1.27
CA TRP A 11 -7.16 12.36 -2.33
C TRP A 11 -7.02 10.87 -2.05
N TYR A 12 -5.91 10.42 -1.49
CA TYR A 12 -5.62 8.99 -1.32
C TYR A 12 -5.70 8.52 0.14
N HIS A 13 -5.48 9.41 1.11
CA HIS A 13 -5.46 9.02 2.52
C HIS A 13 -6.76 9.32 3.27
N CYS A 14 -7.71 10.07 2.68
CA CYS A 14 -8.98 10.39 3.34
C CYS A 14 -9.79 9.13 3.74
N GLY A 15 -9.86 8.12 2.86
CA GLY A 15 -10.56 6.87 3.16
C GLY A 15 -9.90 6.07 4.30
N ILE A 16 -8.57 5.96 4.29
CA ILE A 16 -7.81 5.30 5.35
C ILE A 16 -7.99 6.05 6.67
N LEU A 17 -7.87 7.38 6.65
CA LEU A 17 -8.05 8.22 7.84
C LEU A 17 -9.46 8.07 8.43
N GLY A 18 -10.50 7.94 7.60
CA GLY A 18 -11.86 7.67 8.04
C GLY A 18 -11.98 6.33 8.78
N LEU A 19 -11.36 5.27 8.22
CA LEU A 19 -11.30 3.96 8.86
C LEU A 19 -10.53 3.98 10.18
N GLU A 20 -9.34 4.58 10.20
CA GLU A 20 -8.52 4.69 11.41
C GLU A 20 -9.26 5.47 12.51
N ARG A 21 -9.91 6.58 12.17
CA ARG A 21 -10.70 7.40 13.11
C ARG A 21 -11.90 6.69 13.70
N SER A 22 -12.40 5.64 13.04
CA SER A 22 -13.50 4.83 13.59
C SER A 22 -13.07 4.00 14.81
N GLN A 23 -11.77 3.72 14.95
CA GLN A 23 -11.22 2.88 16.01
C GLN A 23 -10.30 3.65 16.96
N LEU A 24 -9.57 4.65 16.45
CA LEU A 24 -8.48 5.32 17.16
C LEU A 24 -8.51 6.83 16.96
N THR A 25 -8.01 7.57 17.94
CA THR A 25 -7.71 9.00 17.74
C THR A 25 -6.41 9.14 16.96
N VAL A 26 -6.51 9.41 15.66
CA VAL A 26 -5.35 9.58 14.78
C VAL A 26 -4.69 10.94 15.02
N ARG A 27 -3.36 10.94 15.19
CA ARG A 27 -2.52 12.15 15.28
C ARG A 27 -1.51 12.17 14.14
N SER A 28 -1.31 13.34 13.55
CA SER A 28 -0.35 13.56 12.47
C SER A 28 0.52 14.79 12.77
N PRO A 29 1.49 14.68 13.70
CA PRO A 29 2.30 15.81 14.15
C PRO A 29 3.00 16.57 13.02
N TYR A 30 3.41 15.86 11.95
CA TYR A 30 4.07 16.45 10.78
C TYR A 30 3.12 17.15 9.79
N LEU A 31 1.81 17.12 10.03
CA LEU A 31 0.80 17.89 9.30
C LEU A 31 0.25 19.05 10.15
N ASP A 32 0.92 19.39 11.24
CA ASP A 32 0.63 20.59 12.02
C ASP A 32 0.80 21.86 11.17
N ASN A 33 -0.10 22.84 11.33
CA ASN A 33 -0.12 24.04 10.50
C ASN A 33 1.16 24.87 10.65
N ASP A 34 1.70 24.99 11.86
CA ASP A 34 2.88 25.80 12.13
C ASP A 34 4.13 25.10 11.59
N PHE A 35 4.21 23.77 11.76
CA PHE A 35 5.27 22.97 11.16
C PHE A 35 5.22 23.06 9.62
N VAL A 36 4.03 22.94 9.03
CA VAL A 36 3.84 23.03 7.59
C VAL A 36 4.26 24.40 7.08
N GLN A 37 3.79 25.48 7.73
CA GLN A 37 4.16 26.85 7.38
C GLN A 37 5.67 27.07 7.47
N THR A 38 6.33 26.50 8.48
CA THR A 38 7.79 26.57 8.64
C THR A 38 8.51 25.90 7.47
N VAL A 39 8.11 24.70 7.07
CA VAL A 39 8.73 23.99 5.95
C VAL A 39 8.52 24.74 4.62
N TYR A 40 7.38 25.41 4.43
CA TYR A 40 7.13 26.25 3.26
C TYR A 40 7.98 27.53 3.22
N ARG A 41 8.30 28.09 4.39
CA ARG A 41 9.14 29.28 4.54
C ARG A 41 10.63 28.95 4.62
N ALA A 42 10.98 27.68 4.78
CA ALA A 42 12.36 27.25 4.88
C ALA A 42 13.12 27.64 3.60
N PRO A 43 14.32 28.22 3.73
CA PRO A 43 15.15 28.51 2.57
C PRO A 43 15.44 27.21 1.83
N LYS A 44 15.52 27.28 0.49
CA LYS A 44 16.00 26.15 -0.31
C LYS A 44 17.41 25.83 0.17
N SER A 45 17.59 24.64 0.73
CA SER A 45 18.92 24.13 1.02
C SER A 45 19.48 23.58 -0.29
N ASP A 46 20.52 24.22 -0.82
CA ASP A 46 21.30 23.72 -1.96
C ASP A 46 22.30 22.63 -1.54
N ASP A 47 22.28 22.24 -0.26
CA ASP A 47 23.27 21.34 0.31
C ASP A 47 23.07 19.90 -0.18
N LEU A 48 23.92 19.51 -1.13
CA LEU A 48 24.06 18.16 -1.68
C LEU A 48 24.60 17.14 -0.66
N SER A 49 25.05 17.57 0.53
CA SER A 49 25.86 16.74 1.42
C SER A 49 25.12 16.03 2.55
N GLY A 50 23.83 16.31 2.79
CA GLY A 50 23.10 15.59 3.83
C GLY A 50 21.59 15.86 3.88
N ASP A 51 20.83 14.83 4.23
CA ASP A 51 19.40 14.98 4.51
C ASP A 51 19.21 15.82 5.78
N VAL A 52 18.83 17.10 5.61
CA VAL A 52 18.62 18.06 6.70
C VAL A 52 17.71 17.49 7.80
N ARG A 53 16.77 16.60 7.44
CA ARG A 53 15.88 15.94 8.40
C ARG A 53 16.66 15.07 9.37
N LEU A 54 17.58 14.25 8.87
CA LEU A 54 18.39 13.35 9.70
C LEU A 54 19.37 14.12 10.58
N ARG A 55 19.92 15.22 10.06
CA ARG A 55 20.76 16.12 10.86
C ARG A 55 19.97 16.74 12.01
N LEU A 56 18.82 17.35 11.73
CA LEU A 56 17.97 17.97 12.76
C LEU A 56 17.49 16.96 13.81
N ILE A 57 17.15 15.74 13.41
CA ILE A 57 16.78 14.66 14.36
C ILE A 57 17.96 14.33 15.27
N ARG A 58 19.16 14.19 14.72
CA ARG A 58 20.38 13.88 15.49
C ARG A 58 20.75 15.02 16.44
N ASP A 59 20.66 16.26 15.98
CA ASP A 59 20.97 17.46 16.78
C ASP A 59 19.98 17.63 17.93
N GLY A 60 18.69 17.35 17.69
CA GLY A 60 17.64 17.42 18.72
C GLY A 60 17.68 16.24 19.70
N ASN A 61 17.97 15.04 19.22
CA ASN A 61 18.14 13.85 20.06
C ASN A 61 19.12 12.85 19.41
N PRO A 62 20.34 12.69 19.96
CA PRO A 62 21.35 11.81 19.37
C PRO A 62 20.95 10.34 19.39
N ALA A 63 20.10 9.90 20.34
CA ALA A 63 19.61 8.53 20.40
C ALA A 63 18.64 8.22 19.24
N LEU A 64 17.79 9.19 18.85
CA LEU A 64 16.93 9.05 17.67
C LEU A 64 17.75 9.01 16.38
N GLY A 65 18.86 9.74 16.31
CA GLY A 65 19.79 9.70 15.18
C GLY A 65 20.46 8.33 14.96
N GLN A 66 20.44 7.45 15.96
CA GLN A 66 20.92 6.06 15.84
C GLN A 66 19.91 5.14 15.16
N ILE A 67 18.63 5.54 15.12
CA ILE A 67 17.55 4.75 14.54
C ILE A 67 17.57 4.95 13.02
N ARG A 68 17.63 3.84 12.29
CA ARG A 68 17.58 3.84 10.83
C ARG A 68 16.15 4.05 10.35
N THR A 69 16.01 4.69 9.19
CA THR A 69 14.72 4.72 8.49
C THR A 69 14.34 3.33 7.98
N ASP A 70 13.08 3.17 7.60
CA ASP A 70 12.52 2.01 6.89
C ASP A 70 13.23 1.69 5.57
N ARG A 71 13.96 2.67 5.01
CA ARG A 71 14.81 2.54 3.83
C ARG A 71 16.28 2.26 4.13
N GLY A 72 16.64 2.10 5.41
CA GLY A 72 18.02 1.86 5.85
C GLY A 72 18.93 3.08 5.79
N ILE A 73 18.37 4.30 5.81
CA ILE A 73 19.14 5.55 5.83
C ILE A 73 19.32 6.01 7.29
N GLY A 74 20.47 6.59 7.62
CA GLY A 74 20.80 7.04 8.97
C GLY A 74 21.42 5.94 9.83
N GLY A 75 21.41 6.13 11.15
CA GLY A 75 22.05 5.23 12.11
C GLY A 75 23.58 5.34 12.14
N ASN A 76 24.22 4.45 12.89
CA ASN A 76 25.67 4.45 13.16
C ASN A 76 26.38 3.20 12.62
N SER A 77 25.87 2.64 11.52
CA SER A 77 26.52 1.54 10.81
C SER A 77 27.58 2.06 9.83
N GLY A 78 28.67 1.31 9.67
CA GLY A 78 29.69 1.60 8.67
C GLY A 78 29.13 1.64 7.24
N ARG A 79 29.78 2.38 6.33
CA ARG A 79 29.30 2.65 4.96
C ARG A 79 28.86 1.38 4.19
N LEU A 80 29.63 0.29 4.34
CA LEU A 80 29.34 -0.99 3.69
C LEU A 80 28.06 -1.64 4.23
N ALA A 81 27.92 -1.72 5.56
CA ALA A 81 26.73 -2.28 6.20
C ALA A 81 25.48 -1.48 5.86
N THR A 82 25.59 -0.15 5.80
CA THR A 82 24.50 0.75 5.36
C THR A 82 24.11 0.48 3.90
N GLY A 83 25.08 0.28 2.99
CA GLY A 83 24.81 -0.06 1.60
C GLY A 83 24.05 -1.37 1.43
N VAL A 84 24.50 -2.44 2.10
CA VAL A 84 23.84 -3.77 2.06
C VAL A 84 22.44 -3.70 2.65
N THR A 85 22.28 -3.04 3.80
CA THR A 85 20.98 -2.91 4.46
C THR A 85 20.00 -2.14 3.58
N ARG A 86 20.45 -1.03 2.98
CA ARG A 86 19.61 -0.23 2.09
C ARG A 86 19.16 -1.04 0.88
N PHE A 87 20.07 -1.75 0.23
CA PHE A 87 19.73 -2.62 -0.89
C PHE A 87 18.69 -3.67 -0.49
N PHE A 88 18.89 -4.33 0.66
CA PHE A 88 17.98 -5.35 1.16
C PHE A 88 16.58 -4.78 1.45
N LEU A 89 16.48 -3.64 2.16
CA LEU A 89 15.19 -3.01 2.48
C LEU A 89 14.49 -2.45 1.24
N ASP A 90 15.21 -1.80 0.33
CA ASP A 90 14.66 -1.33 -0.94
C ASP A 90 14.17 -2.53 -1.79
N PHE A 91 14.87 -3.67 -1.77
CA PHE A 91 14.44 -4.89 -2.44
C PHE A 91 13.16 -5.45 -1.82
N LEU A 92 13.10 -5.59 -0.49
CA LEU A 92 11.91 -6.11 0.20
C LEU A 92 10.68 -5.24 -0.08
N GLY A 93 10.80 -3.92 -0.03
CA GLY A 93 9.70 -3.01 -0.35
C GLY A 93 9.24 -3.14 -1.81
N LYS A 94 10.17 -3.30 -2.76
CA LYS A 94 9.82 -3.56 -4.17
C LYS A 94 9.18 -4.93 -4.36
N ALA A 95 9.68 -5.96 -3.69
CA ALA A 95 9.14 -7.32 -3.74
C ALA A 95 7.70 -7.34 -3.21
N GLU A 96 7.44 -6.64 -2.11
CA GLU A 96 6.10 -6.50 -1.52
C GLU A 96 5.13 -5.78 -2.46
N TYR A 97 5.57 -4.69 -3.10
CA TYR A 97 4.76 -3.99 -4.11
C TYR A 97 4.48 -4.88 -5.33
N ALA A 98 5.52 -5.54 -5.85
CA ALA A 98 5.41 -6.42 -7.01
C ALA A 98 4.49 -7.60 -6.70
N TYR A 99 4.59 -8.21 -5.53
CA TYR A 99 3.76 -9.34 -5.14
C TYR A 99 2.26 -8.99 -5.09
N ASP A 100 1.92 -7.78 -4.66
CA ASP A 100 0.51 -7.37 -4.52
C ASP A 100 -0.11 -6.99 -5.87
N TYR A 101 0.27 -5.83 -6.45
CA TYR A 101 -0.35 -5.33 -7.69
C TYR A 101 0.47 -5.60 -8.94
N GLY A 102 1.79 -5.75 -8.81
CA GLY A 102 2.71 -5.78 -9.96
C GLY A 102 2.99 -7.17 -10.52
N MET A 103 2.45 -8.24 -9.93
CA MET A 103 2.93 -9.59 -10.20
C MET A 103 2.40 -10.08 -11.54
N PRO A 104 3.28 -10.41 -12.50
CA PRO A 104 2.86 -10.98 -13.78
C PRO A 104 2.12 -12.30 -13.58
N GLN A 105 1.15 -12.59 -14.47
CA GLN A 105 0.30 -13.78 -14.34
C GLN A 105 1.10 -15.09 -14.35
N TRP A 106 2.22 -15.17 -15.07
CA TRP A 106 3.06 -16.37 -15.06
C TRP A 106 3.76 -16.57 -13.71
N VAL A 107 4.19 -15.48 -13.05
CA VAL A 107 4.78 -15.52 -11.71
C VAL A 107 3.73 -15.96 -10.71
N ALA A 108 2.47 -15.50 -10.84
CA ALA A 108 1.37 -15.94 -9.98
C ALA A 108 1.16 -17.47 -10.01
N ARG A 109 1.33 -18.10 -11.17
CA ARG A 109 1.26 -19.57 -11.30
C ARG A 109 2.42 -20.27 -10.59
N VAL A 110 3.63 -19.72 -10.72
CA VAL A 110 4.82 -20.24 -10.05
C VAL A 110 4.68 -20.08 -8.53
N ASP A 111 4.28 -18.90 -8.07
CA ASP A 111 3.96 -18.61 -6.67
C ASP A 111 2.93 -19.61 -6.11
N HIS A 112 1.85 -19.86 -6.86
CA HIS A 112 0.82 -20.82 -6.46
C HIS A 112 1.38 -22.24 -6.26
N LEU A 113 2.29 -22.70 -7.13
CA LEU A 113 2.96 -24.01 -7.00
C LEU A 113 3.77 -24.13 -5.69
N PHE A 114 4.34 -23.01 -5.21
CA PHE A 114 5.10 -22.96 -3.96
C PHE A 114 4.30 -22.43 -2.76
N SER A 115 3.00 -22.21 -2.91
CA SER A 115 2.15 -21.64 -1.86
C SER A 115 2.16 -22.38 -0.51
N PRO A 116 2.37 -23.73 -0.43
CA PRO A 116 2.49 -24.40 0.87
C PRO A 116 3.67 -23.91 1.72
N LEU A 117 4.73 -23.40 1.08
CA LEU A 117 5.93 -22.88 1.76
C LEU A 117 5.70 -21.49 2.36
N ARG A 118 4.69 -20.76 1.88
CA ARG A 118 4.34 -19.39 2.29
C ARG A 118 5.53 -18.43 2.29
N LEU A 119 6.33 -18.46 1.21
CA LEU A 119 7.54 -17.67 1.05
C LEU A 119 7.28 -16.16 1.12
N GLU A 120 6.06 -15.74 0.78
CA GLU A 120 5.62 -14.36 0.86
C GLU A 120 5.69 -13.77 2.28
N ARG A 121 5.62 -14.61 3.32
CA ARG A 121 5.74 -14.17 4.73
C ARG A 121 7.13 -13.63 5.08
N ILE A 122 8.14 -13.89 4.24
CA ILE A 122 9.50 -13.37 4.43
C ILE A 122 9.56 -11.87 4.13
N PHE A 123 8.62 -11.31 3.36
CA PHE A 123 8.67 -9.90 2.98
C PHE A 123 7.34 -9.16 3.11
N LEU A 124 6.19 -9.84 3.06
CA LEU A 124 4.89 -9.21 3.30
C LEU A 124 4.73 -8.72 4.73
N GLY A 125 4.09 -7.57 4.89
CA GLY A 125 3.81 -6.90 6.15
C GLY A 125 4.98 -6.05 6.67
N ARG A 126 6.06 -5.90 5.90
CA ARG A 126 7.25 -5.17 6.36
C ARG A 126 7.23 -3.69 6.03
N HIS A 127 6.80 -3.32 4.82
CA HIS A 127 6.77 -1.93 4.36
C HIS A 127 5.37 -1.45 4.01
N LYS A 128 4.44 -2.37 3.71
CA LYS A 128 3.06 -2.05 3.35
C LYS A 128 2.08 -2.69 4.32
N LEU A 129 1.05 -1.93 4.72
CA LEU A 129 -0.02 -2.43 5.60
C LEU A 129 -1.08 -3.25 4.85
N LEU A 130 -1.34 -2.87 3.58
CA LEU A 130 -2.46 -3.40 2.79
C LEU A 130 -1.97 -4.46 1.79
N HIS A 131 -2.49 -5.68 1.88
CA HIS A 131 -2.13 -6.81 1.01
C HIS A 131 -3.36 -7.38 0.31
N PHE A 132 -3.94 -6.62 -0.62
CA PHE A 132 -5.23 -6.95 -1.19
C PHE A 132 -5.21 -8.22 -2.04
N ARG A 133 -4.08 -8.61 -2.64
CA ARG A 133 -3.95 -9.89 -3.33
C ARG A 133 -4.23 -11.06 -2.39
N VAL A 134 -3.60 -11.06 -1.22
CA VAL A 134 -3.78 -12.12 -0.23
C VAL A 134 -5.16 -12.01 0.40
N TRP A 135 -5.59 -10.80 0.75
CA TRP A 135 -6.87 -10.60 1.41
C TRP A 135 -8.06 -10.96 0.52
N TYR A 136 -8.09 -10.52 -0.74
CA TYR A 136 -9.17 -10.87 -1.66
C TYR A 136 -9.19 -12.38 -1.99
N ARG A 137 -8.05 -13.06 -1.98
CA ARG A 137 -7.97 -14.53 -2.10
C ARG A 137 -8.47 -15.25 -0.85
N ASP A 138 -8.14 -14.73 0.33
CA ASP A 138 -8.32 -15.42 1.61
C ASP A 138 -9.40 -14.72 2.46
N SER A 139 -9.01 -13.83 3.39
CA SER A 139 -9.88 -13.27 4.44
C SER A 139 -11.10 -12.48 3.93
N LEU A 140 -11.01 -11.85 2.76
CA LEU A 140 -12.07 -11.08 2.12
C LEU A 140 -12.72 -11.82 0.95
N SER A 141 -12.35 -13.08 0.69
CA SER A 141 -12.88 -13.86 -0.44
C SER A 141 -14.41 -13.98 -0.43
N ASN A 142 -15.00 -14.19 0.74
CA ASN A 142 -16.45 -14.25 0.89
C ASN A 142 -17.10 -12.91 0.51
N TYR A 143 -16.51 -11.78 0.92
CA TYR A 143 -17.01 -10.46 0.56
C TYR A 143 -16.89 -10.22 -0.95
N VAL A 144 -15.74 -10.53 -1.55
CA VAL A 144 -15.53 -10.42 -3.00
C VAL A 144 -16.56 -11.27 -3.75
N ARG A 145 -16.81 -12.51 -3.29
CA ARG A 145 -17.80 -13.41 -3.89
C ARG A 145 -19.21 -12.83 -3.79
N GLN A 146 -19.61 -12.39 -2.60
CA GLN A 146 -20.94 -11.85 -2.33
C GLN A 146 -21.24 -10.59 -3.13
N ILE A 147 -20.25 -9.73 -3.34
CA ILE A 147 -20.44 -8.50 -4.12
C ILE A 147 -20.32 -8.78 -5.62
N LEU A 148 -19.22 -9.40 -6.08
CA LEU A 148 -18.94 -9.49 -7.51
C LEU A 148 -19.66 -10.62 -8.24
N LEU A 149 -20.08 -11.68 -7.54
CA LEU A 149 -20.86 -12.77 -8.14
C LEU A 149 -22.36 -12.69 -7.79
N ASP A 150 -22.80 -11.55 -7.26
CA ASP A 150 -24.20 -11.26 -7.02
C ASP A 150 -24.98 -11.21 -8.35
N PRO A 151 -26.21 -11.77 -8.44
CA PRO A 151 -27.04 -11.66 -9.64
C PRO A 151 -27.22 -10.22 -10.15
N LEU A 152 -27.34 -9.23 -9.25
CA LEU A 152 -27.43 -7.81 -9.58
C LEU A 152 -26.16 -7.35 -10.31
N THR A 153 -24.99 -7.64 -9.74
CA THR A 153 -23.69 -7.27 -10.33
C THR A 153 -23.44 -7.97 -11.65
N LEU A 154 -23.82 -9.26 -11.76
CA LEU A 154 -23.73 -10.03 -13.00
C LEU A 154 -24.76 -9.62 -14.07
N SER A 155 -25.72 -8.76 -13.72
CA SER A 155 -26.73 -8.21 -14.65
C SER A 155 -26.37 -6.81 -15.17
N ARG A 156 -25.29 -6.20 -14.66
CA ARG A 156 -24.85 -4.87 -15.10
C ARG A 156 -24.51 -4.92 -16.60
N PRO A 157 -24.93 -3.92 -17.40
CA PRO A 157 -24.80 -3.95 -18.86
C PRO A 157 -23.35 -3.91 -19.36
N TYR A 158 -22.42 -3.41 -18.54
CA TYR A 158 -20.99 -3.34 -18.84
C TYR A 158 -20.19 -4.54 -18.31
N ILE A 159 -20.85 -5.54 -17.70
CA ILE A 159 -20.21 -6.73 -17.16
C ILE A 159 -20.43 -7.91 -18.11
N GLU A 160 -19.34 -8.51 -18.57
CA GLU A 160 -19.38 -9.83 -19.19
C GLU A 160 -19.30 -10.89 -18.09
N ARG A 161 -20.42 -11.60 -17.88
CA ARG A 161 -20.61 -12.54 -16.77
C ARG A 161 -19.49 -13.59 -16.68
N LYS A 162 -19.16 -14.26 -17.79
CA LYS A 162 -18.19 -15.37 -17.77
C LYS A 162 -16.79 -14.86 -17.46
N GLY A 163 -16.42 -13.69 -17.96
CA GLY A 163 -15.17 -13.00 -17.72
C GLY A 163 -15.02 -12.61 -16.26
N LEU A 164 -16.06 -12.03 -15.64
CA LEU A 164 -16.05 -11.69 -14.22
C LEU A 164 -15.91 -12.94 -13.34
N GLU A 165 -16.67 -14.00 -13.65
CA GLU A 165 -16.53 -15.28 -12.95
C GLU A 165 -15.11 -15.85 -13.08
N ALA A 166 -14.50 -15.79 -14.27
CA ALA A 166 -13.14 -16.27 -14.50
C ALA A 166 -12.09 -15.46 -13.74
N VAL A 167 -12.25 -14.14 -13.66
CA VAL A 167 -11.40 -13.22 -12.87
C VAL A 167 -11.43 -13.60 -11.40
N VAL A 168 -12.63 -13.72 -10.81
CA VAL A 168 -12.81 -14.04 -9.39
C VAL A 168 -12.29 -15.44 -9.09
N ARG A 169 -12.65 -16.44 -9.89
CA ARG A 169 -12.21 -17.84 -9.68
C ARG A 169 -10.69 -17.99 -9.82
N GLY A 170 -10.07 -17.38 -10.82
CA GLY A 170 -8.62 -17.43 -11.01
C GLY A 170 -7.86 -16.77 -9.85
N HIS A 171 -8.37 -15.64 -9.34
CA HIS A 171 -7.77 -14.98 -8.19
C HIS A 171 -7.88 -15.83 -6.91
N PHE A 172 -9.07 -16.41 -6.65
CA PHE A 172 -9.30 -17.26 -5.47
C PHE A 172 -8.47 -18.54 -5.49
N LYS A 173 -8.29 -19.13 -6.68
CA LYS A 173 -7.38 -20.27 -6.84
C LYS A 173 -5.94 -19.88 -6.50
N GLY A 174 -5.56 -18.62 -6.74
CA GLY A 174 -4.24 -18.07 -6.44
C GLY A 174 -3.24 -18.17 -7.60
N ASP A 175 -3.60 -18.84 -8.69
CA ASP A 175 -2.77 -19.01 -9.89
C ASP A 175 -2.84 -17.81 -10.86
N LYS A 176 -3.69 -16.82 -10.56
CA LYS A 176 -3.74 -15.54 -11.25
C LYS A 176 -3.77 -14.37 -10.27
N ASN A 177 -3.17 -13.26 -10.66
CA ASN A 177 -3.23 -12.01 -9.91
C ASN A 177 -4.19 -11.01 -10.59
N HIS A 178 -5.46 -11.04 -10.18
CA HIS A 178 -6.46 -10.05 -10.60
C HIS A 178 -6.77 -8.97 -9.54
N THR A 179 -5.80 -8.62 -8.68
CA THR A 179 -6.02 -7.68 -7.58
C THR A 179 -6.55 -6.34 -8.08
N THR A 180 -5.99 -5.81 -9.18
CA THR A 180 -6.39 -4.51 -9.71
C THR A 180 -7.79 -4.52 -10.34
N GLU A 181 -8.14 -5.62 -10.98
CA GLU A 181 -9.43 -5.83 -11.62
C GLU A 181 -10.52 -5.98 -10.57
N ILE A 182 -10.30 -6.84 -9.57
CA ILE A 182 -11.20 -6.99 -8.42
C ILE A 182 -11.39 -5.66 -7.70
N HIS A 183 -10.30 -4.92 -7.45
CA HIS A 183 -10.39 -3.62 -6.80
C HIS A 183 -11.28 -2.64 -7.58
N LYS A 184 -11.05 -2.51 -8.90
CA LYS A 184 -11.87 -1.66 -9.78
C LYS A 184 -13.34 -2.09 -9.79
N LEU A 185 -13.59 -3.39 -9.94
CA LEU A 185 -14.94 -3.94 -10.01
C LEU A 185 -15.70 -3.73 -8.70
N LEU A 186 -15.04 -3.94 -7.55
CA LEU A 186 -15.62 -3.66 -6.24
C LEU A 186 -15.95 -2.17 -6.10
N SER A 187 -15.02 -1.28 -6.46
CA SER A 187 -15.26 0.16 -6.39
C SER A 187 -16.45 0.58 -7.26
N LEU A 188 -16.53 0.07 -8.49
CA LEU A 188 -17.65 0.38 -9.39
C LEU A 188 -18.98 -0.15 -8.85
N GLU A 189 -19.01 -1.39 -8.38
CA GLU A 189 -20.24 -1.98 -7.87
C GLU A 189 -20.71 -1.30 -6.58
N LEU A 190 -19.80 -0.98 -5.66
CA LEU A 190 -20.13 -0.24 -4.44
C LEU A 190 -20.64 1.17 -4.77
N LEU A 191 -20.09 1.83 -5.79
CA LEU A 191 -20.60 3.12 -6.24
C LEU A 191 -22.06 3.00 -6.71
N HIS A 192 -22.38 1.98 -7.50
CA HIS A 192 -23.76 1.76 -7.94
C HIS A 192 -24.70 1.51 -6.78
N ARG A 193 -24.39 0.53 -5.92
CA ARG A 193 -25.25 0.14 -4.80
C ARG A 193 -25.47 1.26 -3.79
N LEU A 194 -24.46 2.10 -3.56
CA LEU A 194 -24.53 3.15 -2.54
C LEU A 194 -25.15 4.46 -3.06
N PHE A 195 -24.97 4.77 -4.35
CA PHE A 195 -25.28 6.12 -4.86
C PHE A 195 -26.16 6.17 -6.10
N LEU A 196 -26.28 5.10 -6.90
CA LEU A 196 -26.99 5.14 -8.18
C LEU A 196 -28.24 4.25 -8.22
N ASP A 197 -28.18 3.10 -7.57
CA ASP A 197 -29.34 2.21 -7.50
C ASP A 197 -30.44 2.84 -6.64
N PRO A 198 -31.71 2.74 -7.04
CA PRO A 198 -32.81 3.17 -6.21
C PRO A 198 -32.85 2.37 -4.91
N ARG A 199 -33.15 3.05 -3.80
CA ARG A 199 -33.30 2.44 -2.48
C ARG A 199 -34.56 1.59 -2.37
#